data_AF-A0A100W2L1-F1
#
_entry.id   AF-A0A100W2L1-F1
#
_cell.length_a   1.000
_cell.length_b   1.000
_cell.length_c   1.000
_cell.angle_alpha   90.00
_cell.angle_beta   90.00
_cell.angle_gamma   90.00
#
_symmetry.space_group_name_H-M   'P 1'
#
loop_
_entity.id
_entity.type
_entity.pdbx_description
1 polymer ?
#
loop_
_entity_poly.entity_id
_entity_poly.type
_entity_poly.pdbx_seq_one_letter_code
_entity_poly.pdbx_strand_id
1 'polypeptide(L)'
;MSAPEVSHAEQPQPGVSDAQLDQLRRRIEEPHDRQPERLVIPNNTPAGRAAQRPQPGGALPVSQAETRRRRLAGLPTVNYGSVSGGWSTVAEVAERIGPLAKRIAAAERPGRFSWRGSQVGVHDLVEGVHEIAGDITGWLAEADARAKTKHLAADPGKRRYAMTTLCDLAPRPALPEVTDAMIADGSWAAALTEMVAPLDGPLADLLRRAYPPGAPELRGALSRSERLEKLLRDSLDRPVAELVRRLDRADREAAKPSALAKAEAARAELEAMGVEI
;
A
#
# COMPACT_ATOMS: atom_id res chain seq x y z
N MET A 1 -13.48 -91.40 -18.07
CA MET A 1 -13.92 -90.29 -17.18
C MET A 1 -13.92 -89.04 -18.06
N SER A 2 -14.88 -88.81 -18.97
CA SER A 2 -16.34 -88.66 -18.87
C SER A 2 -16.81 -87.43 -18.11
N ALA A 3 -17.03 -86.36 -18.91
CA ALA A 3 -18.02 -85.27 -18.83
C ALA A 3 -17.85 -84.14 -17.76
N PRO A 4 -18.47 -82.95 -17.92
CA PRO A 4 -19.21 -82.40 -19.09
C PRO A 4 -18.84 -80.96 -19.53
N GLU A 5 -19.26 -80.64 -20.76
CA GLU A 5 -19.56 -79.30 -21.28
C GLU A 5 -20.68 -78.62 -20.50
N VAL A 6 -20.56 -77.30 -20.25
CA VAL A 6 -21.71 -76.44 -19.99
C VAL A 6 -21.60 -75.19 -20.86
N SER A 7 -22.47 -75.17 -21.86
CA SER A 7 -22.82 -74.05 -22.72
C SER A 7 -23.62 -73.03 -21.91
N HIS A 8 -23.14 -71.78 -21.83
CA HIS A 8 -23.96 -70.63 -21.46
C HIS A 8 -24.04 -69.68 -22.66
N ALA A 9 -25.17 -69.77 -23.35
CA ALA A 9 -25.60 -68.78 -24.33
C ALA A 9 -25.93 -67.47 -23.59
N GLU A 10 -25.13 -66.44 -23.88
CA GLU A 10 -25.35 -65.06 -23.43
C GLU A 10 -26.47 -64.46 -24.29
N GLN A 11 -27.64 -64.24 -23.68
CA GLN A 11 -28.77 -63.58 -24.31
C GLN A 11 -28.47 -62.08 -24.47
N PRO A 12 -28.74 -61.46 -25.63
CA PRO A 12 -28.58 -60.03 -25.81
C PRO A 12 -29.64 -59.26 -25.01
N GLN A 13 -29.18 -58.36 -24.14
CA GLN A 13 -30.01 -57.39 -23.41
C GLN A 13 -30.83 -56.55 -24.40
N PRO A 14 -32.12 -56.26 -24.13
CA PRO A 14 -32.94 -55.43 -25.00
C PRO A 14 -32.40 -53.99 -25.00
N GLY A 15 -32.04 -53.52 -26.19
CA GLY A 15 -31.62 -52.15 -26.43
C GLY A 15 -32.70 -51.16 -25.97
N VAL A 16 -32.25 -50.07 -25.35
CA VAL A 16 -33.06 -48.92 -24.97
C VAL A 16 -33.86 -48.48 -26.20
N SER A 17 -35.19 -48.53 -26.10
CA SER A 17 -36.07 -48.17 -27.21
C SER A 17 -35.91 -46.71 -27.59
N ASP A 18 -36.09 -46.39 -28.88
CA ASP A 18 -36.04 -45.01 -29.38
C ASP A 18 -37.03 -44.08 -28.64
N ALA A 19 -38.13 -44.63 -28.12
CA ALA A 19 -39.08 -43.89 -27.28
C ALA A 19 -38.49 -43.47 -25.91
N GLN A 20 -37.59 -44.26 -25.34
CA GLN A 20 -36.87 -43.91 -24.10
C GLN A 20 -35.77 -42.88 -24.35
N LEU A 21 -35.12 -42.93 -25.52
CA LEU A 21 -34.16 -41.91 -25.95
C LEU A 21 -34.86 -40.56 -26.25
N ASP A 22 -36.06 -40.59 -26.83
CA ASP A 22 -36.87 -39.38 -27.05
C ASP A 22 -37.41 -38.78 -25.75
N GLN A 23 -37.77 -39.60 -24.76
CA GLN A 23 -38.10 -39.11 -23.42
C GLN A 23 -36.92 -38.46 -22.71
N LEU A 24 -35.70 -39.00 -22.88
CA LEU A 24 -34.47 -38.42 -22.35
C LEU A 24 -34.09 -37.11 -23.03
N ARG A 25 -34.28 -37.01 -24.36
CA ARG A 25 -34.04 -35.76 -25.11
C ARG A 25 -35.02 -34.66 -24.70
N ARG A 26 -36.31 -34.98 -24.53
CA ARG A 26 -37.31 -34.01 -24.03
C ARG A 26 -37.03 -33.53 -22.61
N ARG A 27 -36.37 -34.35 -21.78
CA ARG A 27 -35.96 -33.95 -20.41
C ARG A 27 -34.73 -33.03 -20.37
N ILE A 28 -33.93 -33.01 -21.42
CA ILE A 28 -32.73 -32.16 -21.53
C ILE A 28 -33.06 -30.81 -22.19
N GLU A 29 -34.13 -30.74 -22.98
CA GLU A 29 -34.56 -29.53 -23.70
C GLU A 29 -35.62 -28.68 -22.97
N GLU A 30 -36.01 -29.03 -21.74
CA GLU A 30 -36.80 -28.10 -20.91
C GLU A 30 -35.90 -26.94 -20.44
N PRO A 31 -36.20 -25.68 -20.81
CA PRO A 31 -35.45 -24.55 -20.30
C PRO A 31 -35.71 -24.47 -18.79
N HIS A 32 -34.65 -24.71 -18.03
CA HIS A 32 -34.61 -24.50 -16.59
C HIS A 32 -34.63 -22.99 -16.30
N ASP A 33 -35.73 -22.33 -16.67
CA ASP A 33 -36.01 -20.92 -16.42
C ASP A 33 -36.53 -20.71 -14.99
N ARG A 34 -35.93 -21.44 -14.03
CA ARG A 34 -35.99 -21.07 -12.62
C ARG A 34 -34.79 -20.19 -12.35
N GLN A 35 -34.97 -18.89 -12.61
CA GLN A 35 -34.14 -17.91 -11.95
C GLN A 35 -34.15 -18.24 -10.45
N PRO A 36 -32.99 -18.31 -9.77
CA PRO A 36 -33.00 -18.39 -8.31
C PRO A 36 -33.82 -17.19 -7.85
N GLU A 37 -34.92 -17.47 -7.15
CA GLU A 37 -35.73 -16.43 -6.51
C GLU A 37 -34.75 -15.52 -5.79
N ARG A 38 -34.56 -14.31 -6.33
CA ARG A 38 -33.79 -13.27 -5.66
C ARG A 38 -34.43 -13.18 -4.29
N LEU A 39 -33.69 -13.58 -3.26
CA LEU A 39 -34.06 -13.34 -1.88
C LEU A 39 -34.31 -11.83 -1.78
N VAL A 40 -35.58 -11.43 -1.85
CA VAL A 40 -36.02 -10.05 -1.74
C VAL A 40 -35.86 -9.73 -0.26
N ILE A 41 -34.67 -9.30 0.13
CA ILE A 41 -34.40 -8.82 1.48
C ILE A 41 -35.34 -7.62 1.68
N PRO A 42 -36.29 -7.68 2.64
CA PRO A 42 -37.18 -6.56 2.89
C PRO A 42 -36.36 -5.32 3.23
N ASN A 43 -36.68 -4.20 2.59
CA ASN A 43 -35.94 -2.93 2.64
C ASN A 43 -35.71 -2.37 4.06
N ASN A 44 -36.37 -2.91 5.10
CA ASN A 44 -36.30 -2.46 6.49
C ASN A 44 -35.47 -3.34 7.44
N THR A 45 -34.88 -4.45 6.96
CA THR A 45 -33.94 -5.21 7.80
C THR A 45 -32.65 -4.40 8.03
N PRO A 46 -31.92 -4.59 9.16
CA PRO A 46 -30.61 -3.97 9.35
C PRO A 46 -29.64 -4.29 8.20
N ALA A 47 -29.71 -5.50 7.64
CA ALA A 47 -28.96 -5.92 6.46
C ALA A 47 -29.39 -5.20 5.17
N GLY A 48 -30.70 -5.02 4.96
CA GLY A 48 -31.25 -4.26 3.82
C GLY A 48 -30.89 -2.77 3.88
N ARG A 49 -30.90 -2.18 5.08
CA ARG A 49 -30.44 -0.79 5.31
C ARG A 49 -28.93 -0.63 5.12
N ALA A 50 -28.13 -1.64 5.47
CA ALA A 50 -26.70 -1.64 5.21
C ALA A 50 -26.38 -1.77 3.70
N ALA A 51 -27.16 -2.56 2.96
CA ALA A 51 -27.04 -2.69 1.50
C ALA A 51 -27.53 -1.45 0.72
N GLN A 52 -28.46 -0.68 1.30
CA GLN A 52 -28.99 0.57 0.74
C GLN A 52 -28.19 1.81 1.13
N ARG A 53 -27.16 1.69 1.98
CA ARG A 53 -26.23 2.82 2.15
C ARG A 53 -25.70 3.14 0.75
N PRO A 54 -25.93 4.37 0.23
CA PRO A 54 -25.31 4.75 -1.02
C PRO A 54 -23.82 4.49 -0.84
N GLN A 55 -23.30 3.54 -1.61
CA GLN A 55 -21.86 3.50 -1.84
C GLN A 55 -21.50 4.92 -2.26
N PRO A 56 -20.43 5.52 -1.72
CA PRO A 56 -20.00 6.85 -2.15
C PRO A 56 -19.57 6.78 -3.62
N GLY A 57 -20.55 6.77 -4.51
CA GLY A 57 -20.41 6.91 -5.94
C GLY A 57 -20.16 8.39 -6.19
N GLY A 58 -18.97 8.68 -6.70
CA GLY A 58 -18.64 10.01 -7.22
C GLY A 58 -18.36 11.08 -6.16
N ALA A 59 -17.63 10.75 -5.08
CA ALA A 59 -16.89 11.81 -4.41
C ALA A 59 -15.94 12.45 -5.45
N LEU A 60 -15.97 13.77 -5.57
CA LEU A 60 -15.07 14.51 -6.45
C LEU A 60 -13.62 14.02 -6.27
N PRO A 61 -12.81 13.95 -7.34
CA PRO A 61 -11.41 13.56 -7.25
C PRO A 61 -10.72 14.36 -6.15
N VAL A 62 -10.27 13.67 -5.10
CA VAL A 62 -9.59 14.29 -3.97
C VAL A 62 -8.15 14.58 -4.38
N SER A 63 -7.59 15.73 -4.03
CA SER A 63 -6.19 16.00 -4.31
C SER A 63 -5.27 15.08 -3.48
N GLN A 64 -4.03 14.90 -3.92
CA GLN A 64 -3.06 14.13 -3.16
C GLN A 64 -2.78 14.75 -1.78
N ALA A 65 -2.70 16.09 -1.71
CA ALA A 65 -2.53 16.82 -0.46
C ALA A 65 -3.67 16.56 0.54
N GLU A 66 -4.92 16.54 0.08
CA GLU A 66 -6.07 16.21 0.93
C GLU A 66 -6.06 14.73 1.33
N THR A 67 -5.68 13.83 0.42
CA THR A 67 -5.50 12.40 0.72
C THR A 67 -4.48 12.20 1.84
N ARG A 68 -3.33 12.87 1.77
CA ARG A 68 -2.33 12.88 2.83
C ARG A 68 -2.89 13.45 4.14
N ARG A 69 -3.56 14.60 4.11
CA ARG A 69 -4.16 15.21 5.31
C ARG A 69 -5.09 14.23 6.02
N ARG A 70 -5.95 13.55 5.25
CA ARG A 70 -6.86 12.52 5.77
C ARG A 70 -6.12 11.35 6.39
N ARG A 71 -5.09 10.84 5.71
CA ARG A 71 -4.23 9.75 6.20
C ARG A 71 -3.57 10.10 7.53
N LEU A 72 -3.02 11.31 7.64
CA LEU A 72 -2.41 11.82 8.88
C LEU A 72 -3.43 12.02 10.01
N ALA A 73 -4.68 12.37 9.67
CA ALA A 73 -5.78 12.49 10.62
C ALA A 73 -6.42 11.13 10.99
N GLY A 74 -5.92 10.01 10.47
CA GLY A 74 -6.48 8.67 10.70
C GLY A 74 -7.87 8.46 10.10
N LEU A 75 -8.25 9.30 9.13
CA LEU A 75 -9.54 9.16 8.44
C LEU A 75 -9.53 7.96 7.49
N PRO A 76 -10.72 7.47 7.08
CA PRO A 76 -10.81 6.35 6.15
C PRO A 76 -10.10 6.60 4.82
N THR A 77 -9.43 5.55 4.32
CA THR A 77 -8.69 5.53 3.06
C THR A 77 -9.59 5.91 1.89
N VAL A 78 -9.09 6.82 1.05
CA VAL A 78 -9.73 7.14 -0.24
C VAL A 78 -9.15 6.25 -1.34
N ASN A 79 -9.82 6.17 -2.48
CA ASN A 79 -9.24 5.48 -3.62
C ASN A 79 -8.12 6.33 -4.24
N TYR A 80 -6.86 5.90 -4.13
CA TYR A 80 -5.73 6.66 -4.65
C TYR A 80 -5.72 6.68 -6.19
N GLY A 81 -6.37 5.71 -6.84
CA GLY A 81 -6.59 5.71 -8.29
C GLY A 81 -7.51 6.81 -8.81
N SER A 82 -8.30 7.46 -7.93
CA SER A 82 -9.20 8.57 -8.28
C SER A 82 -8.69 9.93 -7.79
N VAL A 83 -7.40 10.06 -7.47
CA VAL A 83 -6.80 11.33 -7.06
C VAL A 83 -6.79 12.31 -8.24
N SER A 84 -7.18 13.56 -8.00
CA SER A 84 -7.14 14.62 -9.02
C SER A 84 -5.69 14.88 -9.44
N GLY A 85 -5.42 14.81 -10.74
CA GLY A 85 -4.05 14.91 -11.29
C GLY A 85 -3.24 13.61 -11.20
N GLY A 86 -3.81 12.53 -10.65
CA GLY A 86 -3.12 11.26 -10.43
C GLY A 86 -2.29 11.23 -9.15
N TRP A 87 -1.93 10.01 -8.73
CA TRP A 87 -1.02 9.81 -7.61
C TRP A 87 0.42 9.98 -8.05
N SER A 88 1.24 10.71 -7.28
CA SER A 88 2.69 10.80 -7.45
C SER A 88 3.42 10.46 -6.16
N THR A 89 4.15 9.35 -6.16
CA THR A 89 5.10 8.95 -5.12
C THR A 89 6.25 9.95 -5.01
N VAL A 90 6.73 10.51 -6.13
CA VAL A 90 7.76 11.55 -6.14
C VAL A 90 7.27 12.77 -5.37
N ALA A 91 6.07 13.28 -5.70
CA ALA A 91 5.48 14.41 -4.99
C ALA A 91 5.24 14.08 -3.52
N GLU A 92 4.80 12.86 -3.20
CA GLU A 92 4.58 12.43 -1.82
C GLU A 92 5.88 12.47 -1.02
N VAL A 93 6.95 11.86 -1.52
CA VAL A 93 8.26 11.83 -0.85
C VAL A 93 8.84 13.24 -0.74
N ALA A 94 8.84 14.02 -1.82
CA ALA A 94 9.39 15.38 -1.83
C ALA A 94 8.65 16.31 -0.85
N GLU A 95 7.33 16.27 -0.79
CA GLU A 95 6.53 17.13 0.10
C GLU A 95 6.64 16.72 1.58
N ARG A 96 6.86 15.42 1.87
CA ARG A 96 7.06 14.96 3.26
C ARG A 96 8.48 15.20 3.76
N ILE A 97 9.48 15.00 2.91
CA ILE A 97 10.90 14.97 3.31
C ILE A 97 11.61 16.30 3.06
N GLY A 98 11.29 16.99 1.95
CA GLY A 98 11.95 18.24 1.56
C GLY A 98 11.98 19.31 2.68
N PRO A 99 10.85 19.61 3.35
CA PRO A 99 10.84 20.54 4.47
C PRO A 99 11.72 20.10 5.66
N LEU A 100 11.81 18.79 5.92
CA LEU A 100 12.64 18.26 7.01
C LEU A 100 14.12 18.38 6.69
N ALA A 101 14.52 18.04 5.47
CA ALA A 101 15.90 18.16 5.04
C ALA A 101 16.40 19.61 5.13
N LYS A 102 15.59 20.57 4.69
CA LYS A 102 15.88 22.01 4.85
C LYS A 102 16.04 22.41 6.32
N ARG A 103 15.14 21.94 7.19
CA ARG A 103 15.17 22.27 8.63
C ARG A 103 16.38 21.62 9.34
N ILE A 104 16.77 20.41 8.94
CA ILE A 104 17.95 19.72 9.47
C ILE A 104 19.23 20.42 9.03
N ALA A 105 19.33 20.79 7.74
CA ALA A 105 20.48 21.52 7.21
C ALA A 105 20.67 22.90 7.90
N ALA A 106 19.56 23.56 8.25
CA ALA A 106 19.58 24.84 8.97
C ALA A 106 19.88 24.71 10.48
N ALA A 107 19.92 23.49 11.04
CA ALA A 107 20.22 23.31 12.46
C ALA A 107 21.71 23.52 12.74
N GLU A 108 22.03 24.01 13.94
CA GLU A 108 23.42 24.24 14.37
C GLU A 108 24.34 23.01 14.25
N ARG A 109 23.77 21.81 14.45
CA ARG A 109 24.49 20.53 14.40
C ARG A 109 23.69 19.49 13.62
N PRO A 110 23.66 19.54 12.27
CA PRO A 110 22.81 18.67 11.44
C PRO A 110 23.10 17.18 11.66
N GLY A 111 24.37 16.81 11.81
CA GLY A 111 24.81 15.43 12.04
C GLY A 111 24.23 14.77 13.30
N ARG A 112 23.63 15.54 14.24
CA ARG A 112 22.90 14.93 15.36
C ARG A 112 21.68 14.14 14.89
N PHE A 113 21.14 14.46 13.71
CA PHE A 113 19.94 13.83 13.16
C PHE A 113 20.21 12.61 12.28
N SER A 114 21.47 12.23 12.02
CA SER A 114 21.81 11.08 11.16
C SER A 114 21.25 9.76 11.69
N TRP A 115 21.76 9.32 12.84
CA TRP A 115 21.27 8.19 13.62
C TRP A 115 21.98 8.21 14.99
N ARG A 116 21.24 8.10 16.10
CA ARG A 116 21.85 7.99 17.44
C ARG A 116 20.99 7.12 18.36
N GLY A 117 21.34 5.83 18.44
CA GLY A 117 20.77 4.90 19.41
C GLY A 117 19.27 4.68 19.20
N SER A 118 18.46 4.97 20.23
CA SER A 118 17.03 4.64 20.27
C SER A 118 16.10 5.67 19.61
N GLN A 119 16.63 6.69 18.92
CA GLN A 119 15.83 7.77 18.32
C GLN A 119 15.86 7.69 16.80
N VAL A 120 14.69 7.90 16.19
CA VAL A 120 14.53 8.02 14.73
C VAL A 120 15.41 9.15 14.19
N GLY A 121 16.15 8.85 13.13
CA GLY A 121 17.02 9.75 12.39
C GLY A 121 16.73 9.75 10.89
N VAL A 122 17.65 10.35 10.13
CA VAL A 122 17.59 10.41 8.67
C VAL A 122 17.68 9.00 8.07
N HIS A 123 18.52 8.11 8.62
CA HIS A 123 18.66 6.75 8.09
C HIS A 123 17.37 5.93 8.20
N ASP A 124 16.57 6.08 9.26
CA ASP A 124 15.27 5.43 9.37
C ASP A 124 14.29 5.90 8.28
N LEU A 125 14.35 7.18 7.87
CA LEU A 125 13.57 7.68 6.74
C LEU A 125 14.06 7.13 5.41
N VAL A 126 15.39 7.00 5.25
CA VAL A 126 15.99 6.42 4.04
C VAL A 126 15.55 4.97 3.88
N GLU A 127 15.62 4.18 4.94
CA GLU A 127 15.11 2.80 4.98
C GLU A 127 13.61 2.74 4.71
N GLY A 128 12.82 3.62 5.33
CA GLY A 128 11.37 3.66 5.13
C GLY A 128 10.95 3.99 3.69
N VAL A 129 11.63 4.94 3.03
CA VAL A 129 11.38 5.22 1.59
C VAL A 129 11.88 4.08 0.71
N HIS A 130 12.97 3.42 1.08
CA HIS A 130 13.47 2.24 0.37
C HIS A 130 12.50 1.06 0.48
N GLU A 131 11.91 0.84 1.65
CA GLU A 131 10.84 -0.15 1.86
C GLU A 131 9.63 0.16 0.96
N ILE A 132 9.20 1.42 0.91
CA ILE A 132 8.13 1.88 0.00
C ILE A 132 8.48 1.53 -1.46
N ALA A 133 9.70 1.86 -1.89
CA ALA A 133 10.16 1.62 -3.24
C ALA A 133 10.21 0.11 -3.57
N GLY A 134 10.66 -0.71 -2.63
CA GLY A 134 10.70 -2.16 -2.75
C GLY A 134 9.31 -2.80 -2.87
N ASP A 135 8.37 -2.39 -2.03
CA ASP A 135 6.99 -2.90 -2.06
C ASP A 135 6.27 -2.51 -3.35
N ILE A 136 6.41 -1.27 -3.79
CA ILE A 136 5.87 -0.81 -5.08
C ILE A 136 6.47 -1.61 -6.22
N THR A 137 7.79 -1.82 -6.23
CA THR A 137 8.47 -2.63 -7.24
C THR A 137 7.90 -4.05 -7.30
N GLY A 138 7.68 -4.67 -6.14
CA GLY A 138 7.04 -5.99 -6.05
C GLY A 138 5.62 -6.00 -6.63
N TRP A 139 4.83 -4.95 -6.40
CA TRP A 139 3.47 -4.85 -6.97
C TRP A 139 3.46 -4.67 -8.49
N LEU A 140 4.41 -3.87 -9.01
CA LEU A 140 4.58 -3.67 -10.44
C LEU A 140 5.04 -4.96 -11.12
N ALA A 141 6.01 -5.66 -10.53
CA ALA A 141 6.48 -6.96 -11.00
C ALA A 141 5.35 -8.00 -10.99
N GLU A 142 4.53 -8.03 -9.94
CA GLU A 142 3.37 -8.92 -9.87
C GLU A 142 2.35 -8.63 -10.99
N ALA A 143 2.08 -7.35 -11.26
CA ALA A 143 1.17 -6.94 -12.32
C ALA A 143 1.68 -7.32 -13.71
N ASP A 144 2.97 -7.08 -13.98
CA ASP A 144 3.64 -7.46 -15.22
C ASP A 144 3.70 -9.00 -15.41
N ALA A 145 4.08 -9.73 -14.37
CA ALA A 145 4.12 -11.19 -14.38
C ALA A 145 2.73 -11.80 -14.66
N ARG A 146 1.66 -11.24 -14.08
CA ARG A 146 0.27 -11.67 -14.38
C ARG A 146 -0.08 -11.48 -15.86
N ALA A 147 0.36 -10.37 -16.47
CA ALA A 147 0.12 -10.10 -17.88
C ALA A 147 0.91 -11.05 -18.78
N LYS A 148 2.22 -11.19 -18.54
CA LYS A 148 3.12 -12.05 -19.33
C LYS A 148 2.73 -13.52 -19.26
N THR A 149 2.24 -14.00 -18.13
CA THR A 149 1.88 -15.42 -17.94
C THR A 149 0.42 -15.75 -18.25
N LYS A 150 -0.35 -14.83 -18.85
CA LYS A 150 -1.78 -15.05 -19.18
C LYS A 150 -1.99 -16.29 -20.08
N HIS A 151 -1.06 -16.56 -20.98
CA HIS A 151 -1.10 -17.70 -21.89
C HIS A 151 -0.90 -19.06 -21.18
N LEU A 152 -0.38 -19.07 -19.95
CA LEU A 152 -0.21 -20.27 -19.12
C LEU A 152 -1.46 -20.60 -18.28
N ALA A 153 -2.62 -20.00 -18.55
CA ALA A 153 -3.82 -20.19 -17.75
C ALA A 153 -4.29 -21.66 -17.62
N ALA A 154 -3.99 -22.50 -18.61
CA ALA A 154 -4.31 -23.93 -18.61
C ALA A 154 -3.39 -24.78 -17.72
N ASP A 155 -2.24 -24.24 -17.27
CA ASP A 155 -1.28 -24.94 -16.41
C ASP A 155 -0.98 -24.09 -15.16
N PRO A 156 -1.78 -24.22 -14.09
CA PRO A 156 -1.65 -23.40 -12.88
C PRO A 156 -0.29 -23.54 -12.19
N GLY A 157 0.34 -24.72 -12.29
CA GLY A 157 1.66 -25.00 -11.70
C GLY A 157 2.75 -24.20 -12.40
N LYS A 158 2.84 -24.32 -13.74
CA LYS A 158 3.81 -23.56 -14.53
C LYS A 158 3.57 -22.06 -14.45
N ARG A 159 2.29 -21.64 -14.44
CA ARG A 159 1.95 -20.23 -14.28
C ARG A 159 2.43 -19.67 -12.95
N ARG A 160 2.18 -20.38 -11.85
CA ARG A 160 2.64 -19.96 -10.51
C ARG A 160 4.16 -19.85 -10.46
N TYR A 161 4.86 -20.89 -10.91
CA TYR A 161 6.32 -20.89 -10.96
C TYR A 161 6.86 -19.70 -11.78
N ALA A 162 6.37 -19.52 -13.01
CA ALA A 162 6.80 -18.42 -13.86
C ALA A 162 6.52 -17.04 -13.25
N MET A 163 5.35 -16.86 -12.61
CA MET A 163 5.04 -15.62 -11.92
C MET A 163 6.00 -15.34 -10.76
N THR A 164 6.27 -16.34 -9.91
CA THR A 164 7.23 -16.21 -8.80
C THR A 164 8.62 -15.84 -9.32
N THR A 165 9.13 -16.57 -10.33
CA THR A 165 10.44 -16.29 -10.92
C THR A 165 10.52 -14.88 -11.51
N LEU A 166 9.48 -14.41 -12.21
CA LEU A 166 9.46 -13.05 -12.75
C LEU A 166 9.46 -11.99 -11.65
N CYS A 167 8.74 -12.21 -10.55
CA CYS A 167 8.75 -11.32 -9.39
C CYS A 167 10.12 -11.30 -8.69
N ASP A 168 10.75 -12.46 -8.53
CA ASP A 168 12.06 -12.59 -7.86
C ASP A 168 13.19 -11.92 -8.66
N LEU A 169 13.08 -11.90 -9.99
CA LEU A 169 14.03 -11.25 -10.89
C LEU A 169 13.82 -9.73 -11.01
N ALA A 170 12.76 -9.17 -10.41
CA ALA A 170 12.50 -7.75 -10.52
C ALA A 170 13.59 -6.94 -9.80
N PRO A 171 14.28 -6.01 -10.50
CA PRO A 171 15.37 -5.26 -9.90
C PRO A 171 14.81 -4.32 -8.83
N ARG A 172 15.23 -4.52 -7.58
CA ARG A 172 14.90 -3.59 -6.49
C ARG A 172 15.72 -2.32 -6.62
N PRO A 173 15.15 -1.14 -6.33
CA PRO A 173 15.91 0.09 -6.22
C PRO A 173 17.07 -0.08 -5.23
N ALA A 174 18.24 0.42 -5.61
CA ALA A 174 19.38 0.44 -4.69
C ALA A 174 19.09 1.42 -3.54
N LEU A 175 19.47 1.04 -2.32
CA LEU A 175 19.43 1.94 -1.18
C LEU A 175 20.46 3.06 -1.42
N PRO A 176 20.05 4.35 -1.45
CA PRO A 176 21.00 5.43 -1.66
C PRO A 176 21.94 5.54 -0.46
N GLU A 177 23.22 5.72 -0.74
CA GLU A 177 24.22 6.03 0.27
C GLU A 177 24.02 7.48 0.74
N VAL A 178 23.61 7.65 1.99
CA VAL A 178 23.44 8.98 2.60
C VAL A 178 24.62 9.29 3.49
N THR A 179 25.42 10.27 3.08
CA THR A 179 26.63 10.70 3.81
C THR A 179 26.33 11.82 4.81
N ASP A 180 27.24 12.03 5.77
CA ASP A 180 27.13 13.16 6.71
C ASP A 180 27.10 14.52 6.00
N ALA A 181 27.80 14.66 4.87
CA ALA A 181 27.78 15.87 4.06
C ALA A 181 26.38 16.11 3.47
N MET A 182 25.74 15.06 2.96
CA MET A 182 24.37 15.15 2.45
C MET A 182 23.38 15.52 3.54
N ILE A 183 23.56 14.99 4.76
CA ILE A 183 22.73 15.34 5.91
C ILE A 183 22.93 16.81 6.30
N ALA A 184 24.17 17.31 6.22
CA ALA A 184 24.50 18.69 6.55
C ALA A 184 23.91 19.69 5.55
N ASP A 185 23.89 19.39 4.25
CA ASP A 185 23.35 20.28 3.21
C ASP A 185 21.88 19.98 2.83
N GLY A 186 21.33 18.85 3.28
CA GLY A 186 19.95 18.43 3.01
C GLY A 186 19.74 17.74 1.66
N SER A 187 20.79 17.47 0.89
CA SER A 187 20.72 16.85 -0.45
C SER A 187 20.20 15.40 -0.43
N TRP A 188 20.20 14.73 0.73
CA TRP A 188 19.63 13.39 0.89
C TRP A 188 18.15 13.30 0.50
N ALA A 189 17.37 14.38 0.62
CA ALA A 189 15.98 14.40 0.17
C ALA A 189 15.86 14.24 -1.36
N ALA A 190 16.79 14.81 -2.12
CA ALA A 190 16.82 14.69 -3.56
C ALA A 190 17.15 13.24 -3.98
N ALA A 191 18.13 12.62 -3.32
CA ALA A 191 18.49 11.22 -3.56
C ALA A 191 17.30 10.26 -3.33
N LEU A 192 16.52 10.48 -2.26
CA LEU A 192 15.31 9.69 -2.00
C LEU A 192 14.21 9.91 -3.05
N THR A 193 14.05 11.14 -3.53
CA THR A 193 13.09 11.47 -4.59
C THR A 193 13.48 10.84 -5.93
N GLU A 194 14.78 10.87 -6.25
CA GLU A 194 15.35 10.25 -7.45
C GLU A 194 15.19 8.71 -7.43
N MET A 195 15.42 8.08 -6.28
CA MET A 195 15.23 6.63 -6.11
C MET A 195 13.81 6.17 -6.46
N VAL A 196 12.78 6.93 -6.09
CA VAL A 196 11.37 6.56 -6.33
C VAL A 196 10.84 7.04 -7.69
N ALA A 197 11.56 7.93 -8.39
CA ALA A 197 11.10 8.52 -9.65
C ALA A 197 10.72 7.49 -10.73
N PRO A 198 11.49 6.39 -10.95
CA PRO A 198 11.11 5.38 -11.93
C PRO A 198 9.79 4.66 -11.63
N LEU A 199 9.31 4.71 -10.38
CA LEU A 199 8.12 4.01 -9.92
C LEU A 199 6.84 4.86 -10.07
N ASP A 200 6.98 6.17 -10.30
CA ASP A 200 5.89 7.14 -10.17
C ASP A 200 4.73 6.87 -11.14
N GLY A 201 5.01 6.93 -12.44
CA GLY A 201 4.04 6.67 -13.50
C GLY A 201 3.46 5.24 -13.45
N PRO A 202 4.30 4.19 -13.39
CA PRO A 202 3.81 2.81 -13.30
C PRO A 202 2.89 2.56 -12.10
N LEU A 203 3.20 3.13 -10.93
CA LEU A 203 2.32 3.00 -9.76
C LEU A 203 1.00 3.77 -9.97
N ALA A 204 1.05 5.00 -10.48
CA ALA A 204 -0.15 5.77 -10.77
C ALA A 204 -1.10 5.01 -11.70
N ASP A 205 -0.56 4.38 -12.75
CA ASP A 205 -1.31 3.53 -13.67
C ASP A 205 -1.85 2.25 -13.03
N LEU A 206 -1.07 1.62 -12.14
CA LEU A 206 -1.52 0.47 -11.36
C LEU A 206 -2.71 0.85 -10.46
N LEU A 207 -2.62 1.97 -9.74
CA LEU A 207 -3.67 2.45 -8.84
C LEU A 207 -4.94 2.82 -9.61
N ARG A 208 -4.83 3.44 -10.79
CA ARG A 208 -5.98 3.80 -11.63
C ARG A 208 -6.79 2.58 -12.08
N ARG A 209 -6.13 1.45 -12.28
CA ARG A 209 -6.76 0.16 -12.69
C ARG A 209 -7.12 -0.73 -11.52
N ALA A 210 -6.68 -0.41 -10.30
CA ALA A 210 -6.95 -1.21 -9.13
C ALA A 210 -8.41 -1.05 -8.67
N TYR A 211 -8.93 -2.11 -8.05
CA TYR A 211 -10.24 -2.03 -7.40
C TYR A 211 -10.22 -0.98 -6.28
N PRO A 212 -11.31 -0.22 -6.09
CA PRO A 212 -11.42 0.72 -4.98
C PRO A 212 -11.46 -0.02 -3.63
N PRO A 213 -11.17 0.67 -2.52
CA PRO A 213 -11.37 0.14 -1.17
C PRO A 213 -12.76 -0.46 -0.98
N GLY A 214 -12.85 -1.65 -0.38
CA GLY A 214 -14.12 -2.34 -0.12
C GLY A 214 -14.84 -2.93 -1.34
N ALA A 215 -14.21 -2.95 -2.52
CA ALA A 215 -14.81 -3.56 -3.71
C ALA A 215 -15.13 -5.06 -3.50
N PRO A 216 -16.30 -5.57 -3.95
CA PRO A 216 -16.68 -6.97 -3.79
C PRO A 216 -15.67 -7.98 -4.35
N GLU A 217 -15.00 -7.63 -5.45
CA GLU A 217 -14.00 -8.45 -6.13
C GLU A 217 -12.78 -8.75 -5.26
N LEU A 218 -12.51 -7.89 -4.26
CA LEU A 218 -11.42 -8.08 -3.31
C LEU A 218 -11.72 -9.16 -2.27
N ARG A 219 -13.00 -9.56 -2.09
CA ARG A 219 -13.42 -10.61 -1.15
C ARG A 219 -12.85 -10.44 0.26
N GLY A 220 -12.83 -9.20 0.75
CA GLY A 220 -12.30 -8.83 2.07
C GLY A 220 -10.78 -8.60 2.13
N ALA A 221 -10.04 -8.79 1.03
CA ALA A 221 -8.65 -8.39 0.94
C ALA A 221 -8.51 -6.86 0.79
N LEU A 222 -7.36 -6.32 1.21
CA LEU A 222 -7.05 -4.90 1.03
C LEU A 222 -6.83 -4.55 -0.45
N SER A 223 -7.44 -3.44 -0.88
CA SER A 223 -7.16 -2.81 -2.17
C SER A 223 -5.71 -2.31 -2.25
N ARG A 224 -5.22 -2.01 -3.46
CA ARG A 224 -3.89 -1.38 -3.62
C ARG A 224 -3.80 -0.02 -2.92
N SER A 225 -4.88 0.76 -2.92
CA SER A 225 -4.98 2.03 -2.20
C SER A 225 -4.84 1.84 -0.68
N GLU A 226 -5.52 0.85 -0.10
CA GLU A 226 -5.40 0.54 1.34
C GLU A 226 -4.02 0.00 1.72
N ARG A 227 -3.42 -0.85 0.88
CA ARG A 227 -2.06 -1.35 1.08
C ARG A 227 -1.03 -0.21 1.03
N LEU A 228 -1.16 0.68 0.05
CA LEU A 228 -0.30 1.86 -0.08
C LEU A 228 -0.49 2.82 1.09
N GLU A 229 -1.73 3.06 1.52
CA GLU A 229 -1.97 3.91 2.68
C GLU A 229 -1.33 3.34 3.96
N LYS A 230 -1.46 2.03 4.21
CA LYS A 230 -0.79 1.38 5.34
C LYS A 230 0.73 1.54 5.27
N LEU A 231 1.31 1.25 4.10
CA LEU A 231 2.74 1.35 3.85
C LEU A 231 3.26 2.79 4.08
N LEU A 232 2.56 3.80 3.57
CA LEU A 232 2.91 5.21 3.80
C LEU A 232 2.80 5.62 5.27
N ARG A 233 1.79 5.13 6.00
CA ARG A 233 1.67 5.41 7.44
C ARG A 233 2.86 4.86 8.23
N ASP A 234 3.22 3.62 7.95
CA ASP A 234 4.23 2.89 8.72
C ASP A 234 5.65 3.33 8.36
N SER A 235 5.96 3.42 7.07
CA SER A 235 7.33 3.60 6.58
C SER A 235 7.68 5.06 6.26
N LEU A 236 6.70 5.97 6.20
CA LEU A 236 6.95 7.40 5.94
C LEU A 236 6.40 8.30 7.04
N ASP A 237 5.09 8.29 7.28
CA ASP A 237 4.47 9.29 8.15
C ASP A 237 4.87 9.17 9.62
N ARG A 238 4.97 7.93 10.15
CA ARG A 238 5.40 7.70 11.53
C ARG A 238 6.87 8.13 11.75
N PRO A 239 7.85 7.70 10.93
CA PRO A 239 9.22 8.19 11.04
C PRO A 239 9.33 9.72 10.89
N VAL A 240 8.60 10.30 9.92
CA VAL A 240 8.55 11.77 9.74
C VAL A 240 8.04 12.46 11.00
N ALA A 241 6.94 11.97 11.58
CA ALA A 241 6.36 12.57 12.78
C ALA A 241 7.33 12.51 13.98
N GLU A 242 8.07 11.41 14.15
CA GLU A 242 9.07 11.32 15.21
C GLU A 242 10.25 12.28 14.98
N LEU A 243 10.74 12.38 13.75
CA LEU A 243 11.82 13.30 13.43
C LEU A 243 11.41 14.77 13.60
N VAL A 244 10.17 15.12 13.24
CA VAL A 244 9.59 16.44 13.53
C VAL A 244 9.59 16.71 15.04
N ARG A 245 9.09 15.77 15.86
CA ARG A 245 9.11 15.93 17.33
C ARG A 245 10.52 16.13 17.86
N ARG A 246 11.51 15.44 17.28
CA ARG A 246 12.92 15.57 17.65
C ARG A 246 13.49 16.93 17.27
N LEU A 247 13.16 17.44 16.09
CA LEU A 247 13.51 18.80 15.66
C LEU A 247 12.87 19.84 16.58
N ASP A 248 11.58 19.71 16.88
CA ASP A 248 10.87 20.62 17.78
C ASP A 248 11.49 20.65 19.19
N ARG A 249 11.90 19.49 19.73
CA ARG A 249 12.63 19.44 21.01
C ARG A 249 13.94 20.19 20.91
N ALA A 250 14.70 19.97 19.83
CA ALA A 250 16.01 20.56 19.68
C ALA A 250 15.94 22.09 19.48
N ASP A 251 14.91 22.59 18.78
CA ASP A 251 14.67 24.02 18.62
C ASP A 251 14.29 24.68 19.95
N ARG A 252 13.48 24.00 20.79
CA ARG A 252 13.18 24.48 22.15
C ARG A 252 14.41 24.52 23.04
N GLU A 253 15.31 23.55 22.94
CA GLU A 253 16.56 23.56 23.69
C GLU A 253 17.48 24.69 23.21
N ALA A 254 17.57 24.93 21.90
CA ALA A 254 18.35 26.03 21.34
C ALA A 254 17.81 27.41 21.73
N ALA A 255 16.49 27.54 21.92
CA ALA A 255 15.85 28.78 22.36
C ALA A 255 16.06 29.09 23.86
N LYS A 256 16.53 28.13 24.67
CA LYS A 256 16.77 28.38 26.10
C LYS A 256 18.02 29.24 26.27
N PRO A 257 17.99 30.25 27.17
CA PRO A 257 19.18 31.01 27.51
C PRO A 257 20.27 30.06 28.01
N SER A 258 21.49 30.24 27.49
CA SER A 258 22.64 29.45 27.91
C SER A 258 22.89 29.63 29.41
N ALA A 259 23.51 28.65 30.07
CA ALA A 259 23.87 28.77 31.48
C ALA A 259 24.74 30.00 31.75
N LEU A 260 25.60 30.35 30.78
CA LEU A 260 26.40 31.58 30.81
C LEU A 260 25.52 32.83 30.76
N ALA A 261 24.58 32.91 29.82
CA ALA A 261 23.67 34.05 29.71
C ALA A 261 22.78 34.19 30.96
N LYS A 262 22.37 33.08 31.58
CA LYS A 262 21.65 33.10 32.86
C LYS A 262 22.53 33.58 34.01
N ALA A 263 23.78 33.14 34.06
CA ALA A 263 24.74 33.56 35.07
C ALA A 263 25.09 35.05 34.92
N GLU A 264 25.25 35.54 33.69
CA GLU A 264 25.47 36.96 33.38
C GLU A 264 24.24 37.80 33.75
N ALA A 265 23.03 37.36 33.41
CA ALA A 265 21.80 38.03 33.82
C ALA A 265 21.65 38.06 35.35
N ALA A 266 21.96 36.97 36.04
CA ALA A 266 21.92 36.91 37.50
C ALA A 266 22.97 37.84 38.15
N ARG A 267 24.17 37.93 37.57
CA ARG A 267 25.20 38.88 38.03
C ARG A 267 24.74 40.33 37.86
N ALA A 268 24.19 40.67 36.69
CA ALA A 268 23.66 42.02 36.44
C ALA A 268 22.49 42.38 37.37
N GLU A 269 21.63 41.42 37.71
CA GLU A 269 20.52 41.63 38.64
C GLU A 269 21.00 41.86 40.09
N LEU A 270 22.00 41.08 40.54
CA LEU A 270 22.62 41.22 41.85
C LEU A 270 23.42 42.54 41.98
N GLU A 271 24.14 42.95 40.94
CA GLU A 271 24.78 44.27 40.86
C GLU A 271 23.73 45.40 40.96
N ALA A 272 22.60 45.27 40.27
CA ALA A 272 21.50 46.24 40.35
C ALA A 272 20.85 46.32 41.75
N MET A 273 20.94 45.25 42.53
CA MET A 273 20.53 45.21 43.94
C MET A 273 21.60 45.74 44.91
N GLY A 274 22.76 46.16 44.41
CA GLY A 274 23.88 46.66 45.22
C GLY A 274 24.69 45.57 45.92
N VAL A 275 24.59 44.32 45.45
CA VAL A 275 25.42 43.21 45.93
C VAL A 275 26.68 43.14 45.07
N GLU A 276 27.86 43.38 45.67
CA GLU A 276 29.14 43.14 45.01
C GLU A 276 29.40 41.63 44.87
N ILE A 277 29.77 41.19 43.66
CA ILE A 277 30.11 39.80 43.31
C ILE A 277 31.54 39.73 42.79
#